data_AF-A0A2U1B4F2-F1
#
_entry.id   AF-A0A2U1B4F2-F1
#
_cell.length_a   1.000
_cell.length_b   1.000
_cell.length_c   1.000
_cell.angle_alpha   90.00
_cell.angle_beta   90.00
_cell.angle_gamma   90.00
#
_symmetry.space_group_name_H-M   'P 1'
#
loop_
_entity.id
_entity.type
_entity.pdbx_description
1 polymer ?
#
loop_
_entity_poly.entity_id
_entity_poly.type
_entity_poly.pdbx_seq_one_letter_code
_entity_poly.pdbx_strand_id
1 'polypeptide(L)'
;MWKKLIIGLAASGAVLLLNGCLSVPIVNLKTESCPCGARNQQERQVSAEVLALMRQEAELLESLAQVREGGYKAGNMPLNELQQSRLNAALARLAFWRAERGLPEKPGAAEAWIEFLNKQAVAEDLETKYQSGSVTQSELIPVQAAAKHAERKFREQPKAVRENVNFVKAADAWKVAPDMATLRAMFEAETAAGELPEAEK
;
A
#
# COMPACT_ATOMS: atom_id res chain seq x y z
N MET A 1 16.72 37.32 38.62
CA MET A 1 18.10 37.82 38.70
C MET A 1 18.75 37.67 37.33
N TRP A 2 19.33 38.79 36.85
CA TRP A 2 20.30 39.04 35.77
C TRP A 2 20.09 38.41 34.37
N LYS A 3 19.81 39.15 33.28
CA LYS A 3 20.50 40.25 32.54
C LYS A 3 21.63 39.81 31.59
N LYS A 4 21.44 40.21 30.31
CA LYS A 4 22.40 40.79 29.32
C LYS A 4 23.17 39.81 28.39
N LEU A 5 23.04 39.94 27.06
CA LEU A 5 23.66 40.91 26.10
C LEU A 5 25.12 40.52 25.81
N ILE A 6 25.53 40.11 24.60
CA ILE A 6 25.81 40.85 23.33
C ILE A 6 27.33 40.93 23.05
N ILE A 7 27.73 40.58 21.81
CA ILE A 7 28.88 41.04 20.97
C ILE A 7 30.29 40.86 21.59
N GLY A 8 31.35 40.41 20.90
CA GLY A 8 31.71 40.27 19.50
C GLY A 8 33.21 40.60 19.33
N LEU A 9 33.75 40.34 18.13
CA LEU A 9 35.09 40.74 17.60
C LEU A 9 36.33 40.16 18.31
N ALA A 10 37.50 40.00 17.69
CA ALA A 10 38.01 39.96 16.31
C ALA A 10 39.53 39.78 16.46
N ALA A 11 40.19 39.08 15.53
CA ALA A 11 41.59 39.29 15.12
C ALA A 11 41.95 38.22 14.07
N SER A 12 42.81 38.39 13.07
CA SER A 12 43.40 39.52 12.31
C SER A 12 44.45 38.86 11.39
N GLY A 13 44.65 39.39 10.17
CA GLY A 13 45.82 39.09 9.32
C GLY A 13 45.49 39.10 7.81
N ALA A 14 45.42 40.27 7.16
CA ALA A 14 46.48 40.90 6.33
C ALA A 14 46.68 40.22 4.95
N VAL A 15 46.01 40.68 3.88
CA VAL A 15 46.35 41.74 2.88
C VAL A 15 47.48 41.37 1.90
N LEU A 16 47.14 41.31 0.60
CA LEU A 16 47.96 41.80 -0.51
C LEU A 16 47.09 42.01 -1.77
N LEU A 17 46.95 43.28 -2.17
CA LEU A 17 46.41 43.72 -3.46
C LEU A 17 47.52 43.62 -4.53
N LEU A 18 47.16 43.29 -5.77
CA LEU A 18 47.76 43.86 -6.97
C LEU A 18 46.87 43.62 -8.21
N ASN A 19 46.69 44.69 -8.97
CA ASN A 19 45.91 44.83 -10.21
C ASN A 19 46.44 44.00 -11.37
N GLY A 20 45.53 43.58 -12.26
CA GLY A 20 45.85 43.09 -13.61
C GLY A 20 44.59 42.77 -14.41
N CYS A 21 44.14 43.74 -15.21
CA CYS A 21 43.11 43.59 -16.24
C CYS A 21 43.37 42.38 -17.15
N LEU A 22 42.33 41.63 -17.53
CA LEU A 22 42.14 41.17 -18.92
C LEU A 22 40.76 40.51 -19.09
N SER A 23 39.94 41.18 -19.92
CA SER A 23 38.99 40.62 -20.89
C SER A 23 38.00 39.54 -20.44
N VAL A 24 36.75 39.98 -20.23
CA VAL A 24 35.56 39.14 -20.44
C VAL A 24 35.30 39.06 -21.95
N PRO A 25 35.32 37.89 -22.59
CA PRO A 25 34.57 37.69 -23.83
C PRO A 25 33.19 37.13 -23.48
N ILE A 26 32.16 37.91 -23.81
CA ILE A 26 30.79 37.42 -24.00
C ILE A 26 30.84 36.55 -25.26
N VAL A 27 30.80 35.22 -25.15
CA VAL A 27 30.34 34.36 -26.25
C VAL A 27 29.72 33.05 -25.75
N ASN A 28 28.50 32.82 -26.25
CA ASN A 28 27.81 31.56 -26.50
C ASN A 28 27.26 30.75 -25.32
N LEU A 29 25.97 30.99 -25.07
CA LEU A 29 25.02 29.99 -24.54
C LEU A 29 24.97 28.80 -25.50
N LYS A 30 25.93 27.88 -25.35
CA LYS A 30 25.75 26.52 -25.82
C LYS A 30 24.84 25.84 -24.80
N THR A 31 23.62 25.58 -25.24
CA THR A 31 22.63 24.71 -24.58
C THR A 31 23.28 23.36 -24.24
N GLU A 32 23.84 23.25 -23.05
CA GLU A 32 24.08 21.97 -22.41
C GLU A 32 22.82 21.62 -21.62
N SER A 33 21.99 20.83 -22.27
CA SER A 33 20.91 20.08 -21.65
C SER A 33 21.45 19.39 -20.40
N CYS A 34 20.99 19.80 -19.22
CA CYS A 34 21.15 19.04 -17.99
C CYS A 34 20.73 17.58 -18.24
N PRO A 35 21.58 16.58 -18.00
CA PRO A 35 21.15 15.19 -18.03
C PRO A 35 20.47 14.87 -16.69
N CYS A 36 19.33 15.50 -16.41
CA CYS A 36 18.47 15.14 -15.29
C CYS A 36 17.35 14.15 -15.70
N GLY A 37 17.35 13.69 -16.96
CA GLY A 37 16.27 12.87 -17.53
C GLY A 37 16.45 11.34 -17.49
N ALA A 38 17.57 10.79 -17.00
CA ALA A 38 17.89 9.37 -17.26
C ALA A 38 18.43 8.56 -16.07
N ARG A 39 18.17 8.98 -14.82
CA ARG A 39 18.74 8.27 -13.63
C ARG A 39 17.75 7.78 -12.58
N ASN A 40 16.44 7.96 -12.77
CA ASN A 40 15.41 7.54 -11.80
C ASN A 40 14.43 6.47 -12.35
N GLN A 41 14.80 5.74 -13.40
CA GLN A 41 14.03 4.60 -13.90
C GLN A 41 14.80 3.27 -13.87
N GLN A 42 15.96 3.25 -13.20
CA GLN A 42 16.67 2.01 -12.93
C GLN A 42 15.91 1.24 -11.83
N GLU A 43 14.89 0.53 -12.28
CA GLU A 43 14.41 -0.75 -11.75
C GLU A 43 14.28 -0.82 -10.22
N ARG A 44 13.06 -0.54 -9.73
CA ARG A 44 12.57 -1.14 -8.48
C ARG A 44 12.29 -2.63 -8.69
N GLN A 45 13.26 -3.37 -9.23
CA GLN A 45 13.16 -4.81 -9.32
C GLN A 45 13.59 -5.39 -7.98
N VAL A 46 12.62 -5.99 -7.30
CA VAL A 46 12.88 -6.85 -6.14
C VAL A 46 13.78 -7.99 -6.62
N SER A 47 14.84 -8.31 -5.86
CA SER A 47 15.77 -9.38 -6.27
C SER A 47 15.04 -10.71 -6.38
N ALA A 48 15.53 -11.61 -7.25
CA ALA A 48 14.94 -12.94 -7.42
C ALA A 48 14.88 -13.73 -6.10
N GLU A 49 15.86 -13.54 -5.21
CA GLU A 49 15.89 -14.13 -3.88
C GLU A 49 14.74 -13.63 -3.00
N VAL A 50 14.47 -12.33 -3.00
CA VAL A 50 13.37 -11.75 -2.22
C VAL A 50 12.02 -12.15 -2.82
N LEU A 51 11.87 -12.20 -4.14
CA LEU A 51 10.66 -12.72 -4.79
C LEU A 51 10.38 -14.18 -4.41
N ALA A 52 11.42 -15.02 -4.31
CA ALA A 52 11.28 -16.40 -3.86
C ALA A 52 10.82 -16.48 -2.39
N LEU A 53 11.36 -15.63 -1.51
CA LEU A 53 10.93 -15.54 -0.11
C LEU A 53 9.46 -15.08 0.01
N MET A 54 9.06 -14.05 -0.73
CA MET A 54 7.67 -13.58 -0.74
C MET A 54 6.70 -14.65 -1.23
N ARG A 55 7.09 -15.44 -2.24
CA ARG A 55 6.29 -16.57 -2.73
C ARG A 55 6.11 -17.63 -1.64
N GLN A 56 7.20 -18.01 -0.97
CA GLN A 56 7.16 -18.98 0.12
C GLN A 56 6.31 -18.49 1.29
N GLU A 57 6.42 -17.21 1.66
CA GLU A 57 5.59 -16.59 2.70
C GLU A 57 4.11 -16.65 2.34
N ALA A 58 3.74 -16.30 1.11
CA ALA A 58 2.36 -16.38 0.64
C ALA A 58 1.81 -17.82 0.70
N GLU A 59 2.59 -18.80 0.27
CA GLU A 59 2.22 -20.23 0.32
C GLU A 59 2.02 -20.74 1.76
N LEU A 60 2.88 -20.32 2.69
CA LEU A 60 2.75 -20.66 4.11
C LEU A 60 1.49 -20.04 4.72
N LEU A 61 1.20 -18.78 4.43
CA LEU A 61 0.01 -18.09 4.93
C LEU A 61 -1.29 -18.65 4.34
N GLU A 62 -1.27 -19.07 3.07
CA GLU A 62 -2.38 -19.80 2.45
C GLU A 62 -2.65 -21.14 3.12
N SER A 63 -1.58 -21.91 3.37
CA SER A 63 -1.68 -23.19 4.09
C SER A 63 -2.24 -22.99 5.49
N LEU A 64 -1.79 -21.95 6.20
CA LEU A 64 -2.34 -21.58 7.51
C LEU A 64 -3.82 -21.24 7.42
N ALA A 65 -4.24 -20.45 6.42
CA ALA A 65 -5.64 -20.09 6.22
C ALA A 65 -6.53 -21.32 5.98
N GLN A 66 -6.04 -22.31 5.23
CA GLN A 66 -6.74 -23.58 4.99
C GLN A 66 -6.89 -24.41 6.27
N VAL A 67 -5.83 -24.53 7.07
CA VAL A 67 -5.87 -25.22 8.37
C VAL A 67 -6.89 -24.55 9.30
N ARG A 68 -6.86 -23.22 9.35
CA ARG A 68 -7.79 -22.41 10.15
C ARG A 68 -9.24 -22.52 9.66
N GLU A 69 -9.45 -22.65 8.36
CA GLU A 69 -10.78 -22.91 7.80
C GLU A 69 -11.32 -24.27 8.24
N GLY A 70 -10.47 -25.31 8.25
CA GLY A 70 -10.82 -26.61 8.83
C GLY A 70 -11.18 -26.51 10.31
N GLY A 71 -10.40 -25.76 11.09
CA GLY A 71 -10.67 -25.49 12.51
C GLY A 71 -11.99 -24.75 12.75
N TYR A 72 -12.30 -23.75 11.93
CA TYR A 72 -13.57 -23.01 12.01
C TYR A 72 -14.77 -23.91 11.68
N LYS A 73 -14.69 -24.70 10.60
CA LYS A 73 -15.75 -25.66 10.24
C LYS A 73 -15.98 -26.72 11.32
N ALA A 74 -14.94 -27.07 12.07
CA ALA A 74 -15.02 -27.98 13.21
C ALA A 74 -15.48 -27.30 14.53
N GLY A 75 -15.72 -25.98 14.53
CA GLY A 75 -16.11 -25.23 15.73
C GLY A 75 -14.97 -24.93 16.72
N ASN A 76 -13.72 -25.20 16.34
CA ASN A 76 -12.54 -25.05 17.19
C ASN A 76 -11.82 -23.70 17.02
N MET A 77 -12.35 -22.81 16.16
CA MET A 77 -11.71 -21.55 15.83
C MET A 77 -12.73 -20.42 15.74
N PRO A 78 -12.47 -19.26 16.35
CA PRO A 78 -13.34 -18.11 16.21
C PRO A 78 -13.22 -17.48 14.80
N LEU A 79 -14.31 -16.86 14.34
CA LEU A 79 -14.38 -16.25 13.01
C LEU A 79 -13.28 -15.20 12.78
N ASN A 80 -12.96 -14.40 13.81
CA ASN A 80 -11.95 -13.34 13.71
C ASN A 80 -10.55 -13.90 13.35
N GLU A 81 -10.17 -15.06 13.87
CA GLU A 81 -8.88 -15.71 13.58
C GLU A 81 -8.83 -16.28 12.17
N LEU A 82 -9.93 -16.88 11.71
CA LEU A 82 -10.07 -17.33 10.33
C LEU A 82 -9.96 -16.14 9.38
N GLN A 83 -10.73 -15.08 9.66
CA GLN A 83 -10.74 -13.86 8.86
C GLN A 83 -9.35 -13.24 8.80
N GLN A 84 -8.66 -13.06 9.92
CA GLN A 84 -7.31 -12.48 9.93
C GLN A 84 -6.33 -13.33 9.11
N SER A 85 -6.44 -14.66 9.16
CA SER A 85 -5.57 -15.54 8.37
C SER A 85 -5.84 -15.43 6.87
N ARG A 86 -7.11 -15.38 6.46
CA ARG A 86 -7.50 -15.17 5.06
C ARG A 86 -7.00 -13.84 4.53
N LEU A 87 -7.11 -12.78 5.32
CA LEU A 87 -6.59 -11.46 4.98
C LEU A 87 -5.08 -11.49 4.79
N ASN A 88 -4.34 -12.09 5.73
CA ASN A 88 -2.88 -12.17 5.64
C ASN A 88 -2.43 -12.95 4.40
N ALA A 89 -3.06 -14.10 4.12
CA ALA A 89 -2.77 -14.89 2.92
C ALA A 89 -3.01 -14.10 1.63
N ALA A 90 -4.16 -13.44 1.53
CA ALA A 90 -4.51 -12.65 0.35
C ALA A 90 -3.59 -11.43 0.17
N LEU A 91 -3.27 -10.70 1.24
CA LEU A 91 -2.35 -9.56 1.19
C LEU A 91 -0.93 -9.98 0.80
N ALA A 92 -0.41 -11.07 1.37
CA ALA A 92 0.92 -11.58 1.03
C ALA A 92 0.99 -12.01 -0.45
N ARG A 93 -0.06 -12.68 -0.94
CA ARG A 93 -0.13 -13.09 -2.35
C ARG A 93 -0.22 -11.91 -3.30
N LEU A 94 -1.03 -10.90 -2.98
CA LEU A 94 -1.13 -9.68 -3.78
C LEU A 94 0.18 -8.89 -3.79
N ALA A 95 0.85 -8.77 -2.63
CA ALA A 95 2.17 -8.14 -2.53
C ALA A 95 3.22 -8.85 -3.40
N PHE A 96 3.22 -10.19 -3.37
CA PHE A 96 4.07 -11.00 -4.25
C PHE A 96 3.79 -10.72 -5.73
N TRP A 97 2.53 -10.73 -6.17
CA TRP A 97 2.21 -10.46 -7.58
C TRP A 97 2.53 -9.04 -8.03
N ARG A 98 2.38 -8.05 -7.14
CA ARG A 98 2.84 -6.68 -7.42
C ARG A 98 4.34 -6.62 -7.63
N ALA A 99 5.10 -7.23 -6.72
CA ALA A 99 6.55 -7.27 -6.82
C ALA A 99 7.01 -8.02 -8.09
N GLU A 100 6.36 -9.14 -8.42
CA GLU A 100 6.62 -9.93 -9.64
C GLU A 100 6.37 -9.10 -10.92
N ARG A 101 5.40 -8.18 -10.89
CA ARG A 101 5.11 -7.27 -12.01
C ARG A 101 5.88 -5.95 -11.98
N GLY A 102 6.73 -5.72 -10.97
CA GLY A 102 7.41 -4.42 -10.78
C GLY A 102 6.44 -3.26 -10.50
N LEU A 103 5.24 -3.55 -9.99
CA LEU A 103 4.25 -2.54 -9.62
C LEU A 103 4.64 -1.85 -8.31
N PRO A 104 4.11 -0.64 -8.03
CA PRO A 104 4.33 0.03 -6.76
C PRO A 104 3.89 -0.83 -5.56
N GLU A 105 4.66 -0.80 -4.48
CA GLU A 105 4.38 -1.50 -3.22
C GLU A 105 3.12 -0.98 -2.50
N LYS A 106 2.64 0.21 -2.88
CA LYS A 106 1.43 0.79 -2.29
C LYS A 106 0.23 -0.15 -2.51
N PRO A 107 -0.59 -0.41 -1.48
CA PRO A 107 -1.83 -1.17 -1.62
C PRO A 107 -2.75 -0.52 -2.65
N GLY A 108 -3.30 -1.33 -3.54
CA GLY A 108 -4.28 -0.88 -4.53
C GLY A 108 -5.70 -1.31 -4.18
N ALA A 109 -6.53 -1.45 -5.20
CA ALA A 109 -7.96 -1.65 -5.03
C ALA A 109 -8.29 -3.05 -4.50
N ALA A 110 -7.59 -4.08 -4.98
CA ALA A 110 -7.74 -5.44 -4.51
C ALA A 110 -7.44 -5.55 -3.01
N GLU A 111 -6.31 -5.02 -2.55
CA GLU A 111 -5.90 -5.01 -1.14
C GLU A 111 -6.90 -4.24 -0.26
N ALA A 112 -7.30 -3.04 -0.70
CA ALA A 112 -8.24 -2.22 0.05
C ALA A 112 -9.62 -2.89 0.15
N TRP A 113 -10.05 -3.58 -0.89
CA TRP A 113 -11.32 -4.31 -0.91
C TRP A 113 -11.33 -5.50 0.04
N ILE A 114 -10.29 -6.34 0.00
CA ILE A 114 -10.21 -7.50 0.92
C ILE A 114 -10.06 -7.05 2.38
N GLU A 115 -9.32 -5.96 2.65
CA GLU A 115 -9.21 -5.39 4.00
C GLU A 115 -10.59 -4.95 4.49
N PHE A 116 -11.37 -4.25 3.64
CA PHE A 116 -12.72 -3.83 3.96
C PHE A 116 -13.64 -5.02 4.27
N LEU A 117 -13.72 -6.01 3.38
CA LEU A 117 -14.60 -7.17 3.58
C LEU A 117 -14.25 -7.95 4.85
N ASN A 118 -12.95 -8.06 5.16
CA ASN A 118 -12.48 -8.69 6.38
C ASN A 118 -12.97 -7.96 7.64
N LYS A 119 -12.75 -6.65 7.70
CA LYS A 119 -13.17 -5.82 8.84
C LYS A 119 -14.69 -5.77 8.96
N GLN A 120 -15.40 -5.75 7.83
CA GLN A 120 -16.86 -5.80 7.81
C GLN A 120 -17.39 -7.11 8.41
N ALA A 121 -16.87 -8.26 7.98
CA ALA A 121 -17.31 -9.56 8.50
C ALA A 121 -17.08 -9.70 10.01
N VAL A 122 -15.97 -9.18 10.53
CA VAL A 122 -15.69 -9.16 11.98
C VAL A 122 -16.64 -8.21 12.70
N ALA A 123 -16.95 -7.04 12.13
CA ALA A 123 -17.91 -6.11 12.72
C ALA A 123 -19.32 -6.71 12.82
N GLU A 124 -19.78 -7.39 11.77
CA GLU A 124 -21.11 -8.03 11.72
C GLU A 124 -21.25 -9.17 12.76
N ASP A 125 -20.19 -9.97 12.96
CA ASP A 125 -20.14 -10.99 14.02
C ASP A 125 -20.18 -10.37 15.42
N LEU A 126 -19.40 -9.32 15.66
CA LEU A 126 -19.42 -8.61 16.94
C LEU A 126 -20.75 -7.92 17.20
N GLU A 127 -21.41 -7.39 16.19
CA GLU A 127 -22.73 -6.78 16.31
C GLU A 127 -23.78 -7.81 16.73
N THR A 128 -23.73 -9.02 16.16
CA THR A 128 -24.57 -10.14 16.58
C THR A 128 -24.31 -10.52 18.05
N LYS A 129 -23.03 -10.58 18.44
CA LYS A 129 -22.65 -10.84 19.84
C LYS A 129 -23.11 -9.73 20.78
N TYR A 130 -23.05 -8.47 20.36
CA TYR A 130 -23.52 -7.33 21.14
C TYR A 130 -25.03 -7.40 21.38
N GLN A 131 -25.80 -7.72 20.33
CA GLN A 131 -27.25 -7.91 20.43
C GLN A 131 -27.63 -9.04 21.39
N SER A 132 -26.79 -10.08 21.50
CA SER A 132 -26.95 -11.16 22.48
C SER A 132 -26.46 -10.83 23.90
N GLY A 133 -25.84 -9.67 24.12
CA GLY A 133 -25.23 -9.27 25.39
C GLY A 133 -23.86 -9.92 25.68
N SER A 134 -23.27 -10.60 24.71
CA SER A 134 -22.00 -11.34 24.86
C SER A 134 -20.76 -10.45 24.76
N VAL A 135 -20.89 -9.25 24.20
CA VAL A 135 -19.82 -8.24 24.12
C VAL A 135 -20.40 -6.86 24.42
N THR A 136 -19.53 -5.95 24.84
CA THR A 136 -19.87 -4.58 25.22
C THR A 136 -19.84 -3.63 24.02
N GLN A 137 -20.53 -2.49 24.15
CA GLN A 137 -20.51 -1.46 23.12
C GLN A 137 -19.10 -0.88 22.88
N SER A 138 -18.26 -0.83 23.92
CA SER A 138 -16.86 -0.38 23.82
C SER A 138 -15.98 -1.33 23.01
N GLU A 139 -16.36 -2.60 22.87
CA GLU A 139 -15.68 -3.57 22.01
C GLU A 139 -16.17 -3.49 20.56
N LEU A 140 -17.46 -3.19 20.35
CA LEU A 140 -18.06 -3.09 19.03
C LEU A 140 -17.63 -1.83 18.25
N ILE A 141 -17.69 -0.65 18.89
CA ILE A 141 -17.47 0.65 18.21
C ILE A 141 -16.12 0.72 17.48
N PRO A 142 -14.97 0.33 18.09
CA PRO A 142 -13.68 0.39 17.41
C PRO A 142 -13.63 -0.46 16.13
N VAL A 143 -14.29 -1.62 16.14
CA VAL A 143 -14.30 -2.55 15.00
C VAL A 143 -15.16 -2.00 13.86
N GLN A 144 -16.33 -1.43 14.18
CA GLN A 144 -17.16 -0.73 13.19
C GLN A 144 -16.42 0.48 12.58
N ALA A 145 -15.72 1.26 13.40
CA ALA A 145 -14.91 2.38 12.94
C ALA A 145 -13.76 1.91 12.00
N ALA A 146 -13.10 0.79 12.34
CA ALA A 146 -12.07 0.19 11.48
C ALA A 146 -12.65 -0.28 10.14
N ALA A 147 -13.83 -0.89 10.13
CA ALA A 147 -14.52 -1.27 8.89
C ALA A 147 -14.84 -0.06 8.02
N LYS A 148 -15.33 1.04 8.61
CA LYS A 148 -15.59 2.30 7.89
C LYS A 148 -14.32 2.97 7.37
N HIS A 149 -13.22 2.89 8.11
CA HIS A 149 -11.92 3.35 7.64
C HIS A 149 -11.45 2.52 6.43
N ALA A 150 -11.57 1.20 6.48
CA ALA A 150 -11.20 0.33 5.37
C ALA A 150 -12.09 0.57 4.14
N GLU A 151 -13.40 0.78 4.35
CA GLU A 151 -14.33 1.17 3.28
C GLU A 151 -13.87 2.46 2.60
N ARG A 152 -13.53 3.49 3.38
CA ARG A 152 -13.03 4.76 2.86
C ARG A 152 -11.76 4.58 2.02
N LYS A 153 -10.77 3.82 2.52
CA LYS A 153 -9.54 3.49 1.77
C LYS A 153 -9.85 2.87 0.42
N PHE A 154 -10.84 1.96 0.35
CA PHE A 154 -11.29 1.40 -0.91
C PHE A 154 -11.93 2.48 -1.79
N ARG A 155 -12.86 3.30 -1.29
CA ARG A 155 -13.53 4.35 -2.07
C ARG A 155 -12.58 5.41 -2.64
N GLU A 156 -11.47 5.66 -1.97
CA GLU A 156 -10.38 6.56 -2.41
C GLU A 156 -9.57 5.99 -3.58
N GLN A 157 -9.69 4.70 -3.90
CA GLN A 157 -9.04 4.09 -5.06
C GLN A 157 -9.59 4.65 -6.37
N PRO A 158 -8.80 4.61 -7.47
CA PRO A 158 -9.21 5.17 -8.75
C PRO A 158 -10.58 4.66 -9.22
N LYS A 159 -11.43 5.59 -9.67
CA LYS A 159 -12.80 5.28 -10.14
C LYS A 159 -12.79 4.24 -11.26
N ALA A 160 -11.85 4.34 -12.19
CA ALA A 160 -11.69 3.43 -13.32
C ALA A 160 -11.48 1.97 -12.89
N VAL A 161 -10.77 1.74 -11.78
CA VAL A 161 -10.58 0.39 -11.22
C VAL A 161 -11.84 -0.08 -10.49
N ARG A 162 -12.39 0.76 -9.60
CA ARG A 162 -13.55 0.39 -8.78
C ARG A 162 -14.81 0.09 -9.59
N GLU A 163 -14.96 0.71 -10.74
CA GLU A 163 -16.11 0.54 -11.64
C GLU A 163 -15.80 -0.37 -12.83
N ASN A 164 -14.59 -0.94 -12.89
CA ASN A 164 -14.26 -1.93 -13.90
C ASN A 164 -15.14 -3.18 -13.70
N VAL A 165 -15.85 -3.59 -14.76
CA VAL A 165 -16.81 -4.70 -14.71
C VAL A 165 -16.16 -6.01 -14.27
N ASN A 166 -14.93 -6.28 -14.73
CA ASN A 166 -14.21 -7.50 -14.36
C ASN A 166 -13.76 -7.45 -12.90
N PHE A 167 -13.31 -6.28 -12.44
CA PHE A 167 -12.96 -6.07 -11.03
C PHE A 167 -14.19 -6.29 -10.14
N VAL A 168 -15.31 -5.63 -10.43
CA VAL A 168 -16.57 -5.77 -9.66
C VAL A 168 -17.04 -7.22 -9.63
N LYS A 169 -17.02 -7.90 -10.79
CA LYS A 169 -17.41 -9.31 -10.87
C LYS A 169 -16.52 -10.21 -9.99
N ALA A 170 -15.19 -10.02 -10.03
CA ALA A 170 -14.27 -10.78 -9.19
C ALA A 170 -14.42 -10.41 -7.71
N ALA A 171 -14.60 -9.13 -7.40
CA ALA A 171 -14.82 -8.60 -6.07
C ALA A 171 -16.10 -9.16 -5.42
N ASP A 172 -17.17 -9.32 -6.19
CA ASP A 172 -18.43 -9.93 -5.73
C ASP A 172 -18.32 -11.45 -5.60
N ALA A 173 -17.61 -12.12 -6.51
CA ALA A 173 -17.30 -13.55 -6.36
C ALA A 173 -16.50 -13.82 -5.07
N TRP A 174 -15.52 -12.96 -4.75
CA TRP A 174 -14.69 -13.09 -3.56
C TRP A 174 -15.50 -13.01 -2.26
N LYS A 175 -16.54 -12.17 -2.22
CA LYS A 175 -17.45 -12.08 -1.05
C LYS A 175 -18.13 -13.41 -0.76
N VAL A 176 -18.51 -14.15 -1.81
CA VAL A 176 -19.26 -15.41 -1.69
C VAL A 176 -18.30 -16.57 -1.42
N ALA A 177 -17.21 -16.65 -2.18
CA ALA A 177 -16.21 -17.70 -2.10
C ALA A 177 -14.81 -17.09 -2.19
N PRO A 178 -14.13 -16.86 -1.06
CA PRO A 178 -12.77 -16.34 -1.06
C PRO A 178 -11.78 -17.42 -1.53
N ASP A 179 -11.39 -17.38 -2.81
CA ASP A 179 -10.42 -18.30 -3.40
C ASP A 179 -9.35 -17.59 -4.24
N MET A 180 -8.19 -18.24 -4.41
CA MET A 180 -7.03 -17.62 -5.06
C MET A 180 -7.22 -17.33 -6.56
N ALA A 181 -8.08 -18.07 -7.25
CA ALA A 181 -8.37 -17.78 -8.65
C ALA A 181 -9.19 -16.48 -8.77
N THR A 182 -10.14 -16.28 -7.86
CA THR A 182 -10.91 -15.05 -7.75
C THR A 182 -10.03 -13.86 -7.32
N LEU A 183 -9.11 -14.06 -6.38
CA LEU A 183 -8.12 -13.02 -6.01
C LEU A 183 -7.25 -12.61 -7.19
N ARG A 184 -6.80 -13.59 -7.98
CA ARG A 184 -6.01 -13.34 -9.18
C ARG A 184 -6.83 -12.55 -10.20
N ALA A 185 -8.07 -12.94 -10.46
CA ALA A 185 -8.94 -12.22 -11.39
C ALA A 185 -9.16 -10.75 -10.98
N MET A 186 -9.30 -10.49 -9.68
CA MET A 186 -9.41 -9.13 -9.15
C MET A 186 -8.14 -8.31 -9.36
N PHE A 187 -6.97 -8.90 -9.09
CA PHE A 187 -5.67 -8.27 -9.34
C PHE A 187 -5.45 -7.95 -10.82
N GLU A 188 -5.71 -8.91 -11.71
CA GLU A 188 -5.57 -8.71 -13.16
C GLU A 188 -6.47 -7.58 -13.68
N ALA A 189 -7.72 -7.54 -13.21
CA ALA A 189 -8.67 -6.49 -13.59
C ALA A 189 -8.24 -5.11 -13.08
N GLU A 190 -7.69 -5.03 -11.87
CA GLU A 190 -7.09 -3.80 -11.36
C GLU A 190 -5.92 -3.34 -12.23
N THR A 191 -4.98 -4.22 -12.53
CA THR A 191 -3.80 -3.85 -13.32
C THR A 191 -4.19 -3.38 -14.72
N ALA A 192 -5.12 -4.08 -15.38
CA ALA A 192 -5.61 -3.71 -16.69
C ALA A 192 -6.34 -2.36 -16.68
N ALA A 193 -7.06 -2.03 -15.59
CA ALA A 193 -7.74 -0.75 -15.45
C ALA A 193 -6.78 0.41 -15.13
N GLY A 194 -5.66 0.14 -14.45
CA GLY A 194 -4.62 1.13 -14.16
C GLY A 194 -3.68 1.44 -15.33
N GLU A 195 -3.61 0.56 -16.34
CA GLU A 195 -2.85 0.75 -17.58
C GLU A 195 -3.61 1.57 -18.64
N LEU A 196 -4.91 1.81 -18.45
CA LEU A 196 -5.68 2.65 -19.35
C LEU A 196 -5.27 4.11 -19.14
N PRO A 197 -4.85 4.85 -20.21
CA PRO A 197 -4.57 6.27 -20.07
C PRO A 197 -5.83 6.94 -19.51
N GLU A 198 -5.66 7.80 -18.51
CA GLU A 198 -6.74 8.68 -18.06
C GLU A 198 -7.24 9.41 -19.30
N ALA A 199 -8.39 8.99 -19.83
CA ALA A 199 -9.02 9.69 -20.93
C ALA A 199 -9.28 11.11 -20.42
N GLU A 200 -8.54 12.05 -21.00
CA GLU A 200 -8.60 13.47 -20.71
C GLU A 200 -10.07 13.91 -20.58
N LYS A 201 -10.39 14.50 -19.43
CA LYS A 201 -11.64 15.23 -19.23
C LYS A 201 -11.44 16.69 -19.59
#